data_AF-A0A1J3EJ26-F1
#
_entry.id   AF-A0A1J3EJ26-F1
#
_cell.length_a   1.000
_cell.length_b   1.000
_cell.length_c   1.000
_cell.angle_alpha   90.00
_cell.angle_beta   90.00
_cell.angle_gamma   90.00
#
_symmetry.space_group_name_H-M   'P 1'
#
loop_
_entity.id
_entity.type
_entity.pdbx_description
1 polymer ?
#
loop_
_entity_poly.entity_id
_entity_poly.type
_entity_poly.pdbx_seq_one_letter_code
_entity_poly.pdbx_strand_id
1 'polypeptide(L)' 'FIKWEDKEFFLTCVYGDPVKKHRSKVWERIMRIGTTRNEAWVMAGDFNELVDPSEKIGGSVRSEESCHEFRQMLKVS' A
#
# COMPACT_ATOMS: atom_id res chain seq x y z
N PHE A 1 -8.38 10.84 11.28
CA PHE A 1 -9.68 11.08 10.63
C PHE A 1 -9.67 12.50 10.11
N ILE A 2 -10.03 12.71 8.85
CA ILE A 2 -9.96 14.01 8.17
C ILE A 2 -11.38 14.38 7.74
N LYS A 3 -11.74 15.65 7.97
CA LYS A 3 -12.92 16.28 7.40
C LYS A 3 -12.46 17.36 6.43
N TRP A 4 -12.97 17.33 5.21
CA TRP A 4 -12.70 18.34 4.19
C TRP A 4 -13.99 18.63 3.44
N GLU A 5 -14.49 19.86 3.57
CA GLU A 5 -15.82 20.24 3.11
C GLU A 5 -16.91 19.31 3.65
N ASP A 6 -17.67 18.66 2.76
CA ASP A 6 -18.72 17.69 3.04
C ASP A 6 -18.20 16.23 3.11
N LYS A 7 -16.88 16.03 2.99
CA LYS A 7 -16.25 14.71 2.95
C LYS A 7 -15.59 14.36 4.27
N GLU A 8 -15.80 13.12 4.69
CA GLU A 8 -15.13 12.53 5.85
C GLU A 8 -14.41 11.25 5.42
N PHE A 9 -13.12 11.15 5.73
CA PHE A 9 -12.31 9.99 5.35
C PHE A 9 -11.13 9.77 6.29
N PHE A 10 -10.61 8.55 6.28
CA PHE A 10 -9.33 8.22 6.89
C PHE A 10 -8.20 8.50 5.91
N LEU A 11 -7.09 9.04 6.41
CA LEU A 11 -5.84 9.12 5.66
C LEU A 11 -4.78 8.29 6.38
N THR A 12 -4.06 7.46 5.63
CA THR A 12 -2.88 6.76 6.11
C THR A 12 -1.71 7.09 5.20
N CYS A 13 -0.70 7.74 5.75
CA CYS A 13 0.55 7.99 5.06
C CYS A 13 1.48 6.79 5.24
N VAL A 14 1.94 6.19 4.15
CA VAL A 14 2.75 4.98 4.15
C VAL A 14 4.18 5.32 3.73
N TYR A 15 5.14 4.80 4.48
CA TYR A 15 6.53 4.68 4.04
C TYR A 15 6.90 3.19 4.08
N GLY A 16 7.01 2.57 2.90
CA GLY A 16 7.39 1.19 2.74
C GLY A 16 8.85 0.98 3.09
N ASP A 17 9.17 -0.15 3.72
CA ASP A 17 10.56 -0.46 4.09
C ASP A 17 11.41 -0.58 2.79
N PRO A 18 12.55 0.13 2.69
CA PRO A 18 13.42 0.02 1.52
C PRO A 18 13.91 -1.43 1.32
N VAL A 19 14.01 -2.21 2.39
CA VAL A 19 14.39 -3.62 2.39
C VAL A 19 13.17 -4.51 2.14
N LYS A 20 13.11 -5.15 0.97
CA LYS A 20 11.99 -5.99 0.51
C LYS A 20 11.48 -7.00 1.56
N LYS A 21 12.40 -7.72 2.24
CA LYS A 21 12.05 -8.73 3.25
C LYS A 21 11.26 -8.21 4.45
N HIS A 22 11.21 -6.89 4.67
CA HIS A 22 10.48 -6.28 5.78
C HIS A 22 9.14 -5.67 5.36
N ARG A 23 8.86 -5.58 4.05
CA ARG A 23 7.64 -4.94 3.52
C ARG A 23 6.37 -5.69 3.88
N SER A 24 6.43 -7.01 4.03
CA SER A 24 5.29 -7.82 4.50
C SER A 24 4.73 -7.33 5.83
N LYS A 25 5.59 -6.82 6.73
CA LYS A 25 5.16 -6.20 8.01
C LYS A 25 4.40 -4.88 7.81
N VAL A 26 4.74 -4.12 6.77
CA VAL A 26 4.02 -2.89 6.40
C VAL A 26 2.64 -3.27 5.89
N TRP A 27 2.54 -4.28 5.01
CA TRP A 27 1.26 -4.78 4.50
C TRP A 27 0.37 -5.35 5.60
N GLU A 28 0.91 -6.14 6.52
CA GLU A 28 0.17 -6.67 7.67
C GLU A 28 -0.43 -5.55 8.53
N ARG A 29 0.35 -4.50 8.81
CA ARG A 29 -0.12 -3.33 9.58
C ARG A 29 -1.24 -2.60 8.87
N ILE A 30 -1.11 -2.39 7.56
CA ILE A 30 -2.14 -1.72 6.75
C ILE A 30 -3.42 -2.56 6.74
N MET A 31 -3.34 -3.87 6.46
CA MET A 31 -4.52 -4.74 6.50
C MET A 31 -5.20 -4.73 7.87
N ARG A 32 -4.43 -4.77 8.97
CA ARG A 32 -4.97 -4.66 10.33
C ARG A 32 -5.70 -3.33 10.56
N ILE A 33 -5.15 -2.20 10.09
CA ILE A 33 -5.84 -0.91 10.16
C ILE A 33 -7.16 -0.99 9.37
N GLY A 34 -7.12 -1.56 8.17
CA GLY A 34 -8.28 -1.73 7.28
C GLY A 34 -9.45 -2.48 7.92
N THR A 35 -9.18 -3.46 8.80
CA THR A 35 -10.25 -4.18 9.52
C THR A 35 -11.17 -3.30 10.37
N THR A 36 -10.76 -2.05 10.64
CA THR A 36 -11.49 -1.07 11.48
C THR A 36 -11.88 0.19 10.70
N ARG A 37 -11.85 0.14 9.37
CA ARG A 37 -12.15 1.27 8.48
C ARG A 37 -13.37 0.89 7.66
N ASN A 38 -14.55 1.39 8.05
CA ASN A 38 -15.81 1.12 7.37
C ASN A 38 -16.24 2.30 6.47
N GLU A 39 -15.52 3.41 6.55
CA GLU A 39 -15.73 4.65 5.82
C GLU A 39 -14.61 4.86 4.79
N ALA A 40 -14.74 5.90 3.95
CA ALA A 40 -13.76 6.22 2.93
C ALA A 40 -12.33 6.28 3.50
N TRP A 41 -11.39 5.61 2.83
CA TRP A 41 -10.01 5.51 3.29
C TRP A 41 -9.04 5.77 2.14
N VAL A 42 -8.20 6.79 2.33
CA VAL A 42 -7.15 7.19 1.41
C VAL A 42 -5.81 6.73 1.96
N MET A 43 -5.02 6.08 1.11
CA MET A 43 -3.64 5.75 1.39
C MET A 43 -2.73 6.50 0.42
N ALA A 44 -1.66 7.10 0.94
CA ALA A 44 -0.73 7.89 0.15
C ALA A 44 0.70 7.76 0.72
N GLY A 45 1.71 7.95 -0.12
CA GLY A 45 3.11 7.95 0.30
C GLY A 45 4.01 7.14 -0.63
N ASP A 46 5.19 6.79 -0.13
CA ASP A 46 6.17 5.99 -0.87
C ASP A 46 6.09 4.54 -0.38
N PHE A 47 5.52 3.67 -1.19
CA PHE A 47 5.34 2.26 -0.87
C PHE A 47 6.60 1.43 -1.08
N ASN A 48 7.62 1.98 -1.74
CA ASN A 48 8.85 1.30 -2.14
C ASN A 48 8.62 0.02 -2.98
N GLU A 49 7.39 -0.27 -3.41
CA GLU A 49 6.99 -1.46 -4.16
C GLU A 49 6.24 -1.05 -5.43
N LEU A 50 6.41 -1.87 -6.47
CA LEU A 50 5.73 -1.67 -7.74
C LEU A 50 4.38 -2.38 -7.69
N VAL A 51 3.36 -1.77 -8.31
CA VAL A 51 2.07 -2.46 -8.52
C VAL A 51 2.24 -3.47 -9.65
N ASP A 52 3.02 -3.14 -10.67
CA ASP A 52 3.32 -4.03 -11.78
C ASP A 52 4.80 -4.00 -12.16
N PRO A 53 5.44 -5.15 -12.45
CA PRO A 53 6.82 -5.15 -12.92
C PRO A 53 7.06 -4.29 -14.17
N SER A 54 6.04 -4.08 -15.02
CA SER A 54 6.09 -3.23 -16.21
C SER A 54 6.25 -1.73 -15.91
N GLU A 55 5.95 -1.28 -14.69
CA GLU A 55 6.21 0.10 -14.26
C GLU A 55 7.72 0.37 -14.11
N LYS A 56 8.53 -0.68 -14.03
CA LYS A 56 9.98 -0.55 -13.89
C LYS A 56 10.63 -0.18 -15.22
N ILE A 57 11.22 1.00 -15.28
CA ILE A 57 12.05 1.44 -16.40
C ILE A 57 13.53 1.17 -16.07
N GLY A 58 14.12 0.17 -16.74
CA GLY A 58 15.53 -0.22 -16.60
C GLY A 58 15.86 -1.15 -15.41
N GLY A 59 17.11 -1.62 -15.34
CA GLY A 59 17.56 -2.59 -14.33
C GLY A 59 16.97 -4.00 -14.52
N SER A 60 17.14 -4.88 -13.52
CA SER A 60 16.63 -6.26 -13.58
C SER A 60 15.10 -6.32 -13.54
N VAL A 61 14.50 -7.15 -14.38
CA VAL A 61 13.05 -7.44 -14.33
C VAL A 61 12.71 -8.00 -12.96
N ARG A 62 11.71 -7.39 -12.30
CA ARG A 62 11.18 -7.90 -11.02
C ARG A 62 10.22 -9.05 -11.32
N SER A 63 10.23 -10.11 -10.49
CA SER A 63 9.25 -11.18 -10.63
C SER A 63 7.85 -10.67 -10.30
N GLU A 64 6.82 -11.15 -11.00
CA GLU A 64 5.42 -10.80 -10.67
C GLU A 64 5.06 -11.13 -9.22
N GLU A 65 5.61 -12.22 -8.70
CA GLU A 65 5.47 -12.65 -7.31
C GLU A 65 5.89 -11.56 -6.32
N SER A 66 6.83 -10.69 -6.69
CA SER A 66 7.27 -9.59 -5.84
C SER A 66 6.23 -8.48 -5.66
N CYS A 67 5.30 -8.34 -6.59
CA CYS A 67 4.20 -7.37 -6.52
C CYS A 67 2.93 -7.98 -5.93
N HIS A 68 2.87 -9.31 -5.78
CA HIS A 68 1.66 -10.02 -5.39
C HIS A 68 1.13 -9.59 -4.03
N GLU A 69 1.98 -9.54 -3.00
CA GLU A 69 1.56 -9.16 -1.64
C GLU A 69 0.99 -7.73 -1.61
N PHE A 70 1.61 -6.81 -2.35
CA PHE A 70 1.14 -5.43 -2.42
C PHE A 70 -0.22 -5.34 -3.14
N ARG A 71 -0.40 -6.08 -4.25
CA ARG A 71 -1.69 -6.20 -4.94
C ARG A 71 -2.77 -6.80 -4.06
N GLN A 72 -2.45 -7.81 -3.26
CA GLN A 72 -3.42 -8.41 -2.33
C GLN A 72 -3.85 -7.39 -1.27
N MET A 73 -2.91 -6.65 -0.69
CA MET A 73 -3.22 -5.58 0.25
C MET A 73 -4.18 -4.54 -0.36
N LEU A 74 -3.92 -4.09 -1.59
CA LEU A 74 -4.77 -3.12 -2.31
C LEU A 74 -6.18 -3.63 -2.63
N LYS A 75 -6.40 -4.95 -2.68
CA LYS A 75 -7.72 -5.55 -2.91
C LYS A 75 -8.57 -5.66 -1.65
N VAL A 76 -7.94 -5.61 -0.48
CA VAL A 76 -8.59 -5.76 0.83
C VAL A 76 -9.00 -4.41 1.40
N SER A 77 -8.40 -3.33 0.91
CA SER A 77 -8.73 -1.93 1.24
C SER A 77 -9.91 -1.38 0.46
#